data_AF-A0A930STR8-F1
#
_entry.id   AF-A0A930STR8-F1
#
_cell.length_a   1.000
_cell.length_b   1.000
_cell.length_c   1.000
_cell.angle_alpha   90.00
_cell.angle_beta   90.00
_cell.angle_gamma   90.00
#
_symmetry.space_group_name_H-M   'P 1'
#
loop_
_entity.id
_entity.type
_entity.pdbx_description
1 polymer ?
#
loop_
_entity_poly.entity_id
_entity_poly.type
_entity_poly.pdbx_seq_one_letter_code
_entity_poly.pdbx_strand_id
1 'polypeptide(L)'
;MSKIAFNSWLLLALGFCGGCGPQVTPPTTAPTAQPSQQAPMPSSPGEPEQTPSPAASAVPDDGTRPEAADRAARLELNARRRIFNATGQEEQLELQAYNSQGELLPLSALQLRWSSSRPEDIAISPAGLARILTDIGFSTIRVEDSRSGLHAEILLSVASSSIGGSSSSGSGSGGGGSTRPATAILNPTLNFEGLEEDPS
;
A
#
# COMPACT_ATOMS: atom_id res chain seq x y z
N MET A 1 -17.52 9.24 37.26
CA MET A 1 -16.76 10.41 36.78
C MET A 1 -15.28 10.00 36.73
N SER A 2 -14.84 9.43 35.62
CA SER A 2 -13.48 8.87 35.49
C SER A 2 -12.58 9.87 34.77
N LYS A 3 -11.54 10.31 35.48
CA LYS A 3 -10.45 11.16 34.98
C LYS A 3 -9.48 10.29 34.18
N ILE A 4 -9.31 10.57 32.89
CA ILE A 4 -8.26 9.97 32.07
C ILE A 4 -7.02 10.88 32.16
N ALA A 5 -5.93 10.33 32.69
CA ALA A 5 -4.65 11.00 32.86
C ALA A 5 -3.89 11.04 31.53
N PHE A 6 -3.49 12.25 31.13
CA PHE A 6 -2.52 12.50 30.06
C PHE A 6 -1.13 12.13 30.57
N ASN A 7 -0.51 11.11 29.97
CA ASN A 7 0.91 10.82 30.20
C ASN A 7 1.75 11.67 29.23
N SER A 8 2.20 12.80 29.75
CA SER A 8 3.14 13.72 29.11
C SER A 8 4.56 13.20 29.32
N TRP A 9 5.23 12.73 28.27
CA TRP A 9 6.67 12.46 28.29
C TRP A 9 7.38 13.59 27.56
N LEU A 10 7.84 14.54 28.35
CA LEU A 10 8.80 15.59 28.04
C LEU A 10 10.13 15.15 28.63
N LEU A 11 11.20 15.05 27.84
CA LEU A 11 12.64 15.05 28.21
C LEU A 11 13.41 14.83 26.89
N LEU A 12 14.57 15.40 26.59
CA LEU A 12 15.31 16.61 26.95
C LEU A 12 16.40 16.68 25.86
N ALA A 13 16.70 17.88 25.37
CA ALA A 13 17.72 18.15 24.37
C ALA A 13 19.15 17.88 24.86
N LEU A 14 20.06 17.49 23.96
CA LEU A 14 21.52 17.79 23.88
C LEU A 14 21.92 17.34 22.46
N GLY A 15 22.32 18.21 21.52
CA GLY A 15 23.54 19.00 21.55
C GLY A 15 24.68 18.24 20.85
N PHE A 16 24.77 18.30 19.52
CA PHE A 16 25.96 17.85 18.78
C PHE A 16 26.32 18.88 17.69
N CYS A 17 27.33 19.69 17.99
CA CYS A 17 28.04 20.54 17.05
C CYS A 17 29.31 19.82 16.59
N GLY A 18 29.66 19.99 15.32
CA GLY A 18 31.06 19.97 14.88
C GLY A 18 31.49 18.72 14.11
N GLY A 19 31.54 18.85 12.78
CA GLY A 19 32.16 17.85 11.92
C GLY A 19 32.03 18.17 10.43
N CYS A 20 32.55 19.32 9.98
CA CYS A 20 32.86 19.51 8.57
C CYS A 20 34.02 18.57 8.19
N GLY A 21 33.74 17.56 7.37
CA GLY A 21 34.75 16.80 6.67
C GLY A 21 34.29 16.56 5.23
N PRO A 22 34.96 17.10 4.21
CA PRO A 22 34.72 16.69 2.84
C PRO A 22 35.63 15.48 2.55
N GLN A 23 35.05 14.29 2.42
CA GLN A 23 35.76 13.21 1.72
C GLN A 23 34.89 12.60 0.64
N VAL A 24 35.13 13.14 -0.56
CA VAL A 24 34.72 12.64 -1.86
C VAL A 24 35.21 11.20 -2.01
N THR A 25 34.30 10.27 -2.28
CA THR A 25 34.63 8.98 -2.90
C THR A 25 33.73 8.79 -4.12
N PRO A 26 34.26 8.81 -5.35
CA PRO A 26 33.50 8.37 -6.50
C PRO A 26 33.40 6.83 -6.47
N PRO A 27 32.24 6.23 -6.76
CA PRO A 27 32.22 4.82 -7.13
C PRO A 27 32.88 4.68 -8.51
N THR A 28 34.08 4.08 -8.52
CA THR A 28 34.74 3.60 -9.73
C THR A 28 33.81 2.64 -10.46
N THR A 29 33.41 3.04 -11.65
CA THR A 29 32.70 2.23 -12.64
C THR A 29 33.63 1.10 -13.10
N ALA A 30 33.24 -0.15 -12.86
CA ALA A 30 33.82 -1.30 -13.53
C ALA A 30 32.76 -1.88 -14.49
N PRO A 31 32.96 -1.80 -15.82
CA PRO A 31 32.18 -2.58 -16.75
C PRO A 31 32.85 -3.94 -16.92
N THR A 32 32.34 -4.97 -16.27
CA THR A 32 32.69 -6.36 -16.61
C THR A 32 31.52 -6.96 -17.36
N ALA A 33 31.67 -6.98 -18.68
CA ALA A 33 30.94 -7.85 -19.56
C ALA A 33 31.18 -9.32 -19.20
N GLN A 34 30.13 -10.15 -19.15
CA GLN A 34 30.13 -11.40 -19.91
C GLN A 34 28.71 -12.00 -20.01
N PRO A 35 28.17 -12.19 -21.23
CA PRO A 35 27.00 -13.03 -21.46
C PRO A 35 27.45 -14.50 -21.55
N SER A 36 27.08 -15.31 -20.57
CA SER A 36 27.14 -16.77 -20.73
C SER A 36 25.82 -17.23 -21.36
N GLN A 37 25.84 -17.31 -22.69
CA GLN A 37 24.94 -18.16 -23.44
C GLN A 37 25.24 -19.61 -23.06
N GLN A 38 24.27 -20.33 -22.50
CA GLN A 38 24.28 -21.78 -22.53
C GLN A 38 22.93 -22.26 -23.06
N ALA A 39 22.99 -22.75 -24.30
CA ALA A 39 21.89 -23.31 -25.06
C ALA A 39 21.33 -24.59 -24.40
N PRO A 40 20.08 -24.97 -24.72
CA PRO A 40 19.35 -26.06 -24.07
C PRO A 40 19.91 -27.43 -24.47
N MET A 41 20.01 -28.35 -23.50
CA MET A 41 20.25 -29.76 -23.77
C MET A 41 18.93 -30.52 -23.94
N PRO A 42 18.87 -31.50 -24.85
CA PRO A 42 17.66 -32.26 -25.17
C PRO A 42 17.40 -33.44 -24.20
N SER A 43 16.13 -33.84 -24.21
CA SER A 43 15.43 -34.92 -23.50
C SER A 43 16.21 -36.19 -23.13
N SER A 44 15.89 -36.72 -21.94
CA SER A 44 15.95 -38.15 -21.63
C SER A 44 14.55 -38.65 -21.21
N PRO A 45 13.91 -39.51 -22.02
CA PRO A 45 12.74 -40.29 -21.60
C PRO A 45 13.23 -41.54 -20.87
N GLY A 46 13.00 -41.58 -19.55
CA GLY A 46 13.34 -42.71 -18.69
C GLY A 46 12.16 -43.06 -17.80
N GLU A 47 11.22 -43.81 -18.36
CA GLU A 47 10.25 -44.62 -17.63
C GLU A 47 11.00 -45.84 -17.05
N PRO A 48 10.79 -46.18 -15.77
CA PRO A 48 10.38 -47.55 -15.50
C PRO A 48 9.28 -47.66 -14.43
N GLU A 49 8.27 -48.44 -14.81
CA GLU A 49 7.62 -49.50 -14.05
C GLU A 49 7.19 -49.26 -12.58
N GLN A 50 5.87 -49.15 -12.45
CA GLN A 50 4.99 -49.76 -11.44
C GLN A 50 5.65 -50.65 -10.37
N THR A 51 5.36 -50.33 -9.10
CA THR A 51 5.36 -51.30 -7.98
C THR A 51 4.13 -51.01 -7.10
N PRO A 52 3.41 -52.03 -6.62
CA PRO A 52 2.01 -51.89 -6.22
C PRO A 52 1.77 -51.19 -4.89
N SER A 53 0.60 -50.56 -4.87
CA SER A 53 -0.15 -50.02 -3.74
C SER A 53 -0.12 -50.89 -2.47
N PRO A 54 0.32 -50.36 -1.32
CA PRO A 54 -0.19 -50.80 -0.03
C PRO A 54 -1.49 -50.05 0.25
N ALA A 55 -2.59 -50.80 0.26
CA ALA A 55 -3.85 -50.39 0.88
C ALA A 55 -3.58 -50.08 2.36
N ALA A 56 -3.48 -48.80 2.69
CA ALA A 56 -3.47 -48.34 4.07
C ALA A 56 -4.80 -47.61 4.32
N SER A 57 -5.71 -48.37 4.93
CA SER A 57 -6.79 -47.96 5.82
C SER A 57 -7.30 -46.54 5.67
N ALA A 58 -8.52 -46.45 5.13
CA ALA A 58 -9.44 -45.35 5.40
C ALA A 58 -9.46 -45.08 6.91
N VAL A 59 -8.81 -43.98 7.31
CA VAL A 59 -8.95 -43.40 8.63
C VAL A 59 -10.35 -42.79 8.71
N PRO A 60 -11.10 -43.02 9.79
CA PRO A 60 -12.43 -42.43 9.95
C PRO A 60 -12.31 -40.91 9.93
N ASP A 61 -13.09 -40.29 9.06
CA ASP A 61 -13.35 -38.86 9.00
C ASP A 61 -14.11 -38.49 10.29
N ASP A 62 -13.36 -38.20 11.35
CA ASP A 62 -13.91 -37.70 12.61
C ASP A 62 -14.30 -36.24 12.39
N GLY A 63 -15.54 -36.07 11.93
CA GLY A 63 -16.18 -34.81 11.69
C GLY A 63 -16.30 -34.00 12.97
N THR A 64 -15.26 -33.24 13.33
CA THR A 64 -15.38 -31.97 14.06
C THR A 64 -14.07 -31.20 13.93
N ARG A 65 -13.78 -30.65 12.74
CA ARG A 65 -12.83 -29.54 12.61
C ARG A 65 -13.60 -28.22 12.54
N PRO A 66 -13.94 -27.58 13.68
CA PRO A 66 -14.40 -26.21 13.69
C PRO A 66 -13.19 -25.28 13.45
N GLU A 67 -12.59 -25.32 12.24
CA GLU A 67 -11.42 -24.48 11.93
C GLU A 67 -11.57 -23.69 10.63
N ALA A 68 -12.69 -23.87 9.92
CA ALA A 68 -13.02 -23.06 8.74
C ALA A 68 -13.78 -21.77 9.09
N ALA A 69 -14.50 -21.75 10.21
CA ALA A 69 -15.40 -20.63 10.57
C ALA A 69 -14.68 -19.36 11.05
N ASP A 70 -13.38 -19.45 11.37
CA ASP A 70 -12.62 -18.37 12.02
C ASP A 70 -11.45 -17.86 11.17
N ARG A 71 -11.54 -18.06 9.85
CA ARG A 71 -10.54 -17.52 8.89
C ARG A 71 -11.08 -16.25 8.26
N ALA A 72 -10.20 -15.27 8.07
CA ALA A 72 -10.53 -14.13 7.23
C ALA A 72 -10.88 -14.61 5.83
N ALA A 73 -12.00 -14.10 5.30
CA ALA A 73 -12.45 -14.29 3.93
C ALA A 73 -12.31 -12.98 3.12
N ARG A 74 -12.27 -11.83 3.80
CA ARG A 74 -12.14 -10.51 3.18
C ARG A 74 -11.33 -9.57 4.07
N LEU A 75 -10.46 -8.79 3.45
CA LEU A 75 -9.80 -7.64 4.05
C LEU A 75 -10.35 -6.37 3.41
N GLU A 76 -10.55 -5.33 4.21
CA GLU A 76 -10.95 -4.01 3.74
C GLU A 76 -10.02 -2.94 4.31
N LEU A 77 -9.42 -2.17 3.42
CA LEU A 77 -8.45 -1.12 3.76
C LEU A 77 -9.03 0.26 3.45
N ASN A 78 -9.08 1.10 4.48
CA ASN A 78 -9.61 2.44 4.41
C ASN A 78 -8.58 3.48 4.91
N ALA A 79 -8.77 4.73 4.48
CA ALA A 79 -8.02 5.88 4.94
C ALA A 79 -8.98 7.05 5.08
N ARG A 80 -8.77 7.91 6.09
CA ARG A 80 -9.54 9.15 6.27
C ARG A 80 -9.11 10.19 5.24
N ARG A 81 -7.82 10.19 4.91
CA ARG A 81 -7.24 11.04 3.87
C ARG A 81 -6.48 10.20 2.85
N ARG A 82 -6.78 10.41 1.57
CA ARG A 82 -6.06 9.79 0.44
C ARG A 82 -5.15 10.76 -0.30
N ILE A 83 -5.33 12.07 -0.10
CA ILE A 83 -4.57 13.13 -0.76
C ILE A 83 -3.84 13.95 0.30
N PHE A 84 -2.52 13.98 0.21
CA PHE A 84 -1.63 14.71 1.09
C PHE A 84 -1.06 15.92 0.37
N ASN A 85 -0.70 16.94 1.15
CA ASN A 85 -0.26 18.22 0.59
C ASN A 85 1.09 18.70 1.13
N ALA A 86 1.72 17.91 2.01
CA ALA A 86 3.02 18.21 2.58
C ALA A 86 3.76 16.94 3.01
N THR A 87 5.09 16.98 2.88
CA THR A 87 6.01 15.99 3.45
C THR A 87 5.88 15.95 4.98
N GLY A 88 6.08 14.76 5.55
CA GLY A 88 6.01 14.53 6.99
C GLY A 88 4.59 14.38 7.54
N GLN A 89 3.56 14.51 6.69
CA GLN A 89 2.20 14.13 7.08
C GLN A 89 2.11 12.64 7.32
N GLU A 90 1.29 12.26 8.30
CA GLU A 90 1.04 10.88 8.67
C GLU A 90 -0.45 10.57 8.62
N GLU A 91 -0.78 9.34 8.27
CA GLU A 91 -2.15 8.84 8.22
C GLU A 91 -2.20 7.42 8.79
N GLN A 92 -3.05 7.22 9.79
CA GLN A 92 -3.34 5.89 10.30
C GLN A 92 -4.35 5.23 9.36
N LEU A 93 -3.94 4.15 8.71
CA LEU A 93 -4.84 3.35 7.89
C LEU A 93 -5.74 2.50 8.78
N GLU A 94 -7.00 2.35 8.35
CA GLU A 94 -8.03 1.58 9.02
C GLU A 94 -8.23 0.27 8.28
N LEU A 95 -7.82 -0.84 8.89
CA LEU A 95 -8.00 -2.18 8.36
C LEU A 95 -9.14 -2.88 9.09
N GLN A 96 -10.05 -3.49 8.32
CA GLN A 96 -11.08 -4.37 8.82
C GLN A 96 -10.94 -5.73 8.16
N ALA A 97 -11.16 -6.79 8.93
CA ALA A 97 -11.15 -8.15 8.44
C ALA A 97 -12.52 -8.77 8.71
N TYR A 98 -13.02 -9.55 7.76
CA TYR A 98 -14.30 -10.23 7.87
C TYR A 98 -14.14 -11.72 7.62
N ASN A 99 -14.88 -12.53 8.37
CA ASN A 99 -15.02 -13.96 8.10
C ASN A 99 -15.98 -14.20 6.91
N SER A 100 -16.18 -15.47 6.55
CA SER A 100 -17.09 -15.85 5.46
C SER A 100 -18.55 -15.51 5.71
N GLN A 101 -18.94 -15.29 6.96
CA GLN A 101 -20.29 -14.86 7.37
C GLN A 101 -20.45 -13.34 7.39
N GLY A 102 -19.39 -12.58 7.08
CA GLY A 102 -19.39 -11.12 7.12
C GLY A 102 -19.23 -10.51 8.51
N GLU A 103 -18.84 -11.30 9.51
CA GLU A 103 -18.57 -10.81 10.86
C GLU A 103 -17.15 -10.27 10.98
N LEU A 104 -16.98 -9.23 11.81
CA LEU A 104 -15.67 -8.62 12.06
C LEU A 104 -14.76 -9.58 12.83
N LEU A 105 -13.58 -9.81 12.28
CA LEU A 105 -12.54 -10.62 12.86
C LEU A 105 -11.50 -9.73 13.58
N PRO A 106 -11.00 -10.12 14.76
CA PRO A 106 -9.92 -9.39 15.42
C PRO A 106 -8.63 -9.46 14.59
N LEU A 107 -8.02 -8.30 14.32
CA LEU A 107 -6.78 -8.21 13.54
C LEU A 107 -5.59 -8.93 14.20
N SER A 108 -5.64 -9.16 15.52
CA SER A 108 -4.62 -9.91 16.26
C SER A 108 -4.58 -11.40 15.89
N ALA A 109 -5.62 -11.93 15.23
CA ALA A 109 -5.65 -13.30 14.72
C ALA A 109 -4.89 -13.45 13.38
N LEU A 110 -4.57 -12.34 12.72
CA LEU A 110 -4.00 -12.29 11.37
C LEU A 110 -2.48 -12.07 11.41
N GLN A 111 -1.79 -12.54 10.37
CA GLN A 111 -0.36 -12.29 10.17
C GLN A 111 -0.18 -11.26 9.07
N LEU A 112 -0.48 -10.02 9.42
CA LEU A 112 -0.49 -8.88 8.52
C LEU A 112 0.93 -8.44 8.13
N ARG A 113 1.13 -8.25 6.82
CA ARG A 113 2.32 -7.64 6.25
C ARG A 113 1.91 -6.43 5.43
N TRP A 114 2.45 -5.27 5.81
CA TRP A 114 2.26 -4.02 5.10
C TRP A 114 3.36 -3.80 4.08
N SER A 115 3.01 -3.20 2.94
CA SER A 115 3.96 -2.83 1.90
C SER A 115 3.49 -1.58 1.16
N SER A 116 4.45 -0.84 0.61
CA SER A 116 4.24 0.34 -0.21
C SER A 116 4.90 0.08 -1.56
N SER A 117 4.20 0.39 -2.65
CA SER A 117 4.75 0.25 -4.01
C SER A 117 5.93 1.19 -4.29
N ARG A 118 5.96 2.35 -3.61
CA ARG A 118 6.99 3.39 -3.73
C ARG A 118 7.38 3.87 -2.33
N PRO A 119 8.20 3.10 -1.58
CA PRO A 119 8.58 3.41 -0.21
C PRO A 119 9.41 4.70 -0.09
N GLU A 120 10.01 5.19 -1.17
CA GLU A 120 10.69 6.48 -1.27
C GLU A 120 9.73 7.67 -1.25
N ASP A 121 8.49 7.49 -1.71
CA ASP A 121 7.44 8.53 -1.71
C ASP A 121 6.61 8.46 -0.42
N ILE A 122 6.19 7.24 -0.05
CA ILE A 122 5.32 6.97 1.10
C ILE A 122 5.83 5.73 1.83
N ALA A 123 6.32 5.91 3.06
CA ALA A 123 6.67 4.81 3.95
C ALA A 123 5.45 4.31 4.73
N ILE A 124 5.40 3.01 5.03
CA ILE A 124 4.32 2.40 5.81
C ILE A 124 4.93 1.61 6.98
N SER A 125 4.43 1.84 8.20
CA SER A 125 4.86 1.09 9.37
C SER A 125 4.14 -0.27 9.46
N PRO A 126 4.67 -1.24 10.23
CA PRO A 126 3.95 -2.49 10.52
C PRO A 126 2.59 -2.32 11.22
N ALA A 127 2.34 -1.15 11.82
CA ALA A 127 1.07 -0.81 12.46
C ALA A 127 0.09 -0.10 11.50
N GLY A 128 0.43 0.02 10.21
CA GLY A 128 -0.42 0.69 9.23
C GLY A 128 -0.36 2.23 9.29
N LEU A 129 0.68 2.80 9.88
CA LEU A 129 0.91 4.26 9.86
C LEU A 129 1.67 4.64 8.58
N ALA A 130 0.99 5.28 7.64
CA ALA A 130 1.58 5.81 6.42
C ALA A 130 2.23 7.17 6.71
N ARG A 131 3.46 7.40 6.23
CA ARG A 131 4.20 8.66 6.34
C ARG A 131 4.62 9.14 4.96
N ILE A 132 4.33 10.39 4.67
CA ILE A 132 4.68 11.04 3.42
C ILE A 132 6.14 11.51 3.46
N LEU A 133 6.94 11.10 2.47
CA LEU A 133 8.38 11.40 2.40
C LEU A 133 8.73 12.37 1.26
N THR A 134 7.88 12.48 0.25
CA THR A 134 8.02 13.42 -0.88
C THR A 134 6.93 14.48 -0.87
N ASP A 135 7.11 15.56 -1.61
CA ASP A 135 6.12 16.63 -1.83
C ASP A 135 5.15 16.34 -2.99
N ILE A 136 5.56 15.50 -3.94
CA ILE A 136 4.76 15.03 -5.06
C ILE A 136 5.00 13.53 -5.26
N GLY A 137 3.93 12.76 -5.35
CA GLY A 137 4.05 11.33 -5.57
C GLY A 137 2.74 10.58 -5.39
N PHE A 138 2.82 9.27 -5.55
CA PHE A 138 1.73 8.36 -5.22
C PHE A 138 2.30 7.00 -4.86
N SER A 139 1.61 6.27 -3.99
CA SER A 139 1.93 4.88 -3.72
C SER A 139 0.66 4.09 -3.46
N THR A 140 0.59 2.89 -4.04
CA THR A 140 -0.34 1.85 -3.62
C THR A 140 0.19 1.23 -2.34
N ILE A 141 -0.59 1.35 -1.26
CA ILE A 141 -0.34 0.65 0.00
C ILE A 141 -1.12 -0.66 -0.03
N ARG A 142 -0.41 -1.76 0.21
CA ARG A 142 -0.97 -3.11 0.25
C ARG A 142 -0.77 -3.70 1.64
N VAL A 143 -1.83 -4.33 2.16
CA VAL A 143 -1.75 -5.20 3.33
C VAL A 143 -2.14 -6.61 2.92
N GLU A 144 -1.34 -7.58 3.34
CA GLU A 144 -1.53 -9.00 3.06
C GLU A 144 -1.55 -9.79 4.36
N ASP A 145 -2.49 -10.72 4.50
CA ASP A 145 -2.45 -11.73 5.54
C ASP A 145 -1.68 -12.96 5.03
N SER A 146 -0.46 -13.15 5.53
CA SER A 146 0.44 -14.22 5.08
C SER A 146 -0.07 -15.64 5.35
N ARG A 147 -1.09 -15.82 6.21
CA ARG A 147 -1.73 -17.12 6.45
C ARG A 147 -2.73 -17.49 5.38
N SER A 148 -3.54 -16.53 4.94
CA SER A 148 -4.63 -16.77 3.97
C SER A 148 -4.28 -16.36 2.54
N GLY A 149 -3.26 -15.53 2.35
CA GLY A 149 -2.94 -14.90 1.05
C GLY A 149 -3.91 -13.79 0.64
N LEU A 150 -4.89 -13.47 1.49
CA LEU A 150 -5.79 -12.34 1.27
C LEU A 150 -5.01 -11.03 1.35
N HIS A 151 -5.39 -10.09 0.50
CA HIS A 151 -4.82 -8.75 0.51
C HIS A 151 -5.87 -7.69 0.22
N ALA A 152 -5.58 -6.48 0.66
CA ALA A 152 -6.32 -5.27 0.33
C ALA A 152 -5.34 -4.16 -0.06
N GLU A 153 -5.78 -3.28 -0.94
CA GLU A 153 -4.96 -2.20 -1.50
C GLU A 153 -5.68 -0.86 -1.42
N ILE A 154 -4.91 0.21 -1.27
CA ILE A 154 -5.40 1.59 -1.35
C ILE A 154 -4.34 2.47 -2.02
N LEU A 155 -4.79 3.34 -2.93
CA LEU A 155 -3.94 4.35 -3.52
C LEU A 155 -3.91 5.60 -2.65
N LEU A 156 -2.71 6.05 -2.28
CA LEU A 156 -2.45 7.33 -1.64
C LEU A 156 -1.70 8.24 -2.62
N SER A 157 -2.03 9.52 -2.60
CA SER A 157 -1.44 10.52 -3.50
C SER A 157 -0.97 11.74 -2.72
N VAL A 158 0.10 12.37 -3.19
CA VAL A 158 0.67 13.60 -2.64
C VAL A 158 0.67 14.63 -3.75
N ALA A 159 -0.01 15.75 -3.52
CA ALA A 159 -0.05 16.86 -4.44
C ALA A 159 0.70 18.04 -3.81
N SER A 160 1.66 18.61 -4.54
CA SER A 160 2.32 19.84 -4.11
C SER A 160 1.27 20.94 -3.94
N SER A 161 1.21 21.53 -2.76
CA SER A 161 0.32 22.65 -2.47
C SER A 161 0.75 23.97 -3.12
N SER A 162 1.66 23.92 -4.12
CA SER A 162 2.09 25.06 -4.94
C SER A 162 1.01 25.48 -5.95
N ILE A 163 -0.22 25.70 -5.50
CA ILE A 163 -1.11 26.60 -6.20
C ILE A 163 -0.83 27.98 -5.63
N GLY A 164 0.03 28.70 -6.36
CA GLY A 164 0.20 30.13 -6.23
C GLY A 164 -1.13 30.83 -6.50
N GLY A 165 -1.89 31.07 -5.43
CA GLY A 165 -2.89 32.10 -5.40
C GLY A 165 -2.21 33.43 -5.10
N SER A 166 -1.61 34.05 -6.13
CA SER A 166 -1.37 35.48 -6.10
C SER A 166 -2.74 36.15 -5.91
N SER A 167 -3.00 36.66 -4.71
CA SER A 167 -4.12 37.57 -4.46
C SER A 167 -3.81 38.90 -5.17
N SER A 168 -4.01 38.95 -6.48
CA SER A 168 -4.03 40.19 -7.23
C SER A 168 -5.35 40.90 -6.94
N SER A 169 -5.23 42.01 -6.22
CA SER A 169 -6.23 43.05 -6.03
C SER A 169 -6.90 43.45 -7.35
N GLY A 170 -8.22 43.34 -7.42
CA GLY A 170 -9.05 43.89 -8.48
C GLY A 170 -10.40 44.34 -7.91
N SER A 171 -10.47 45.61 -7.50
CA SER A 171 -11.72 46.29 -7.17
C SER A 171 -12.64 46.32 -8.40
N GLY A 172 -13.87 45.83 -8.25
CA GLY A 172 -14.90 45.89 -9.28
C GLY A 172 -16.30 45.80 -8.66
N SER A 173 -17.01 46.92 -8.71
CA SER A 173 -18.32 47.17 -8.12
C SER A 173 -19.46 46.28 -8.60
N GLY A 174 -20.36 45.94 -7.68
CA GLY A 174 -21.82 46.06 -7.84
C GLY A 174 -22.58 45.01 -8.67
N GLY A 175 -23.58 44.38 -8.05
CA GLY A 175 -24.68 43.72 -8.76
C GLY A 175 -25.05 42.36 -8.18
N GLY A 176 -26.23 42.28 -7.57
CA GLY A 176 -26.74 41.09 -6.90
C GLY A 176 -26.97 39.89 -7.82
N GLY A 177 -26.80 38.70 -7.25
CA GLY A 177 -27.11 37.43 -7.90
C GLY A 177 -26.94 36.29 -6.89
N SER A 178 -28.06 35.79 -6.39
CA SER A 178 -28.14 34.60 -5.54
C SER A 178 -27.59 33.39 -6.29
N THR A 179 -26.47 32.81 -5.84
CA THR A 179 -26.00 31.51 -6.31
C THR A 179 -25.54 30.64 -5.15
N ARG A 180 -26.30 29.55 -4.96
CA ARG A 180 -26.02 28.41 -4.09
C ARG A 180 -24.68 27.78 -4.47
N PRO A 181 -23.86 27.27 -3.53
CA PRO A 181 -22.71 26.44 -3.90
C PRO A 181 -23.20 25.12 -4.51
N ALA A 182 -22.77 24.88 -5.75
CA ALA A 182 -23.03 23.68 -6.53
C ALA A 182 -22.24 22.49 -5.97
N THR A 183 -22.94 21.40 -5.71
CA THR A 183 -22.36 20.07 -5.46
C THR A 183 -21.75 19.56 -6.76
N ALA A 184 -20.43 19.56 -6.86
CA ALA A 184 -19.72 18.91 -7.96
C ALA A 184 -19.76 17.39 -7.75
N ILE A 185 -20.68 16.71 -8.45
CA ILE A 185 -20.66 15.26 -8.64
C ILE A 185 -19.65 15.00 -9.77
N LEU A 186 -18.44 14.58 -9.41
CA LEU A 186 -17.49 14.06 -10.39
C LEU A 186 -17.96 12.67 -10.81
N ASN A 187 -18.39 12.58 -12.07
CA ASN A 187 -18.86 11.37 -12.74
C ASN A 187 -17.72 10.89 -13.66
N PRO A 188 -16.91 9.87 -13.31
CA PRO A 188 -15.90 9.37 -14.24
C PRO A 188 -16.56 8.41 -15.23
N THR A 189 -17.24 8.95 -16.25
CA THR A 189 -17.49 8.19 -17.48
C THR A 189 -16.24 8.31 -18.33
N LEU A 190 -15.33 7.36 -18.17
CA LEU A 190 -14.21 7.13 -19.09
C LEU A 190 -14.79 6.59 -20.40
N ASN A 191 -15.06 7.49 -21.35
CA ASN A 191 -15.20 7.12 -22.76
C ASN A 191 -13.82 6.73 -23.28
N PHE A 192 -13.63 5.43 -23.53
CA PHE A 192 -12.51 4.93 -24.31
C PHE A 192 -12.86 5.12 -25.79
N GLU A 193 -12.44 6.26 -26.36
CA GLU A 193 -12.51 6.49 -27.80
C GLU A 193 -11.37 5.72 -28.48
N GLY A 194 -11.74 4.99 -29.53
CA GLY A 194 -10.93 3.98 -30.19
C GLY A 194 -9.67 4.53 -30.86
N LEU A 195 -8.60 3.74 -30.75
CA LEU A 195 -7.48 3.75 -31.69
C LEU A 195 -8.00 3.19 -33.02
N GLU A 196 -8.17 4.06 -34.01
CA GLU A 196 -8.34 3.63 -35.40
C GLU A 196 -7.02 3.02 -35.90
N GLU A 197 -7.10 1.76 -36.32
CA GLU A 197 -6.07 1.07 -37.10
C GLU A 197 -5.92 1.78 -38.44
N ASP A 198 -4.70 2.23 -38.76
CA ASP A 198 -4.31 2.73 -40.07
C ASP A 198 -3.78 1.55 -40.91
N PRO A 199 -4.43 1.18 -42.04
CA PRO A 199 -3.82 0.29 -43.01
C PRO A 199 -3.31 1.09 -44.21
N SER A 200 -2.00 1.08 -44.43
CA SER A 200 -1.36 1.17 -45.76
C SER A 200 0.11 0.73 -45.72
#